data_AF-A0A8S3X1Q0-F1
#
_entry.id   AF-A0A8S3X1Q0-F1
#
_cell.length_a   1.000
_cell.length_b   1.000
_cell.length_c   1.000
_cell.angle_alpha   90.00
_cell.angle_beta   90.00
_cell.angle_gamma   90.00
#
_symmetry.space_group_name_H-M   'P 1'
#
loop_
_entity.id
_entity.type
_entity.pdbx_description
1 polymer ?
#
loop_
_entity_poly.entity_id
_entity_poly.type
_entity_poly.pdbx_seq_one_letter_code
_entity_poly.pdbx_strand_id
1 'polypeptide(L)'
;MIEDLLIESERVGLKLNPEKTRVMTNGEKTTIRIRNTEINYTDEYIYLGKLITQKEPMREEEKRRITNSWSLREATKDKQLHINIKSKLFNTCVLPGLMYGCQS
;
A
#
# COMPACT_ATOMS: atom_id res chain seq x y z
N MET A 1 -2.11 11.82 -21.86
CA MET A 1 -2.10 10.54 -21.10
C MET A 1 -3.18 10.47 -20.02
N ILE A 2 -3.15 11.31 -18.97
CA ILE A 2 -4.17 11.21 -17.89
C ILE A 2 -5.55 11.72 -18.33
N GLU A 3 -5.59 12.72 -19.22
CA GLU A 3 -6.81 13.23 -19.84
C GLU A 3 -7.43 12.20 -20.79
N ASP A 4 -6.60 11.52 -21.60
CA ASP A 4 -7.06 10.45 -22.49
C ASP A 4 -7.70 9.31 -21.70
N LEU A 5 -7.07 8.91 -20.59
CA LEU A 5 -7.62 7.89 -19.69
C LEU A 5 -8.97 8.31 -19.12
N LEU A 6 -9.13 9.59 -18.77
CA LEU A 6 -10.41 10.12 -18.30
C LEU A 6 -11.48 10.03 -19.39
N ILE A 7 -11.16 10.48 -20.60
CA ILE A 7 -12.10 10.46 -21.74
C ILE A 7 -12.56 9.03 -22.04
N GLU A 8 -11.64 8.07 -22.12
CA GLU A 8 -11.99 6.67 -22.40
C GLU A 8 -12.74 6.00 -21.24
N SER A 9 -12.37 6.31 -20.00
CA SER A 9 -13.08 5.82 -18.81
C SER A 9 -14.54 6.29 -18.79
N GLU A 10 -14.78 7.53 -19.20
CA GLU A 10 -16.12 8.10 -19.22
C GLU A 10 -17.01 7.57 -20.31
N ARG A 11 -16.44 7.21 -21.46
CA ARG A 11 -17.18 6.51 -22.52
C ARG A 11 -17.79 5.20 -22.04
N VAL A 12 -17.16 4.53 -21.07
CA VAL A 12 -17.67 3.31 -20.44
C VAL A 12 -18.41 3.57 -19.12
N GLY A 13 -18.68 4.83 -18.79
CA GLY A 13 -19.47 5.24 -17.61
C GLY A 13 -18.69 5.30 -16.29
N LEU A 14 -17.36 5.19 -16.32
CA LEU A 14 -16.50 5.30 -15.13
C LEU A 14 -16.14 6.76 -14.85
N LYS A 15 -15.96 7.10 -13.57
CA LYS A 15 -15.55 8.44 -13.11
C LYS A 15 -14.30 8.35 -12.26
N LEU A 16 -13.35 9.24 -12.52
CA LEU A 16 -12.13 9.36 -11.73
C LEU A 16 -12.43 10.04 -10.39
N ASN A 17 -11.86 9.51 -9.30
CA ASN A 17 -11.96 10.10 -7.96
C ASN A 17 -10.65 10.87 -7.66
N PRO A 18 -10.65 12.21 -7.73
CA PRO A 18 -9.44 13.01 -7.54
C PRO A 18 -8.89 12.92 -6.11
N GLU A 19 -9.73 12.66 -5.10
CA GLU A 19 -9.27 12.54 -3.71
C GLU A 19 -8.43 11.28 -3.49
N LYS A 20 -8.72 10.20 -4.23
CA LYS A 20 -7.98 8.92 -4.16
C LYS A 20 -6.82 8.83 -5.14
N THR A 21 -6.83 9.64 -6.20
CA THR A 21 -5.76 9.67 -7.20
C THR A 21 -4.56 10.45 -6.69
N ARG A 22 -3.35 9.88 -6.85
CA ARG A 22 -2.06 10.51 -6.57
C ARG A 22 -1.11 10.22 -7.72
N VAL A 23 -0.14 11.09 -7.94
CA VAL A 23 0.90 10.91 -8.97
C VAL A 23 2.24 10.63 -8.31
N MET A 24 2.99 9.68 -8.86
CA MET A 24 4.38 9.43 -8.51
C MET A 24 5.22 9.59 -9.79
N THR A 25 6.40 10.21 -9.70
CA THR A 25 7.30 10.41 -10.84
C THR A 25 8.76 10.30 -10.41
N ASN A 26 9.62 9.80 -11.29
CA ASN A 26 11.08 9.82 -11.13
C ASN A 26 11.73 11.02 -11.85
N GLY A 27 10.93 11.82 -12.55
CA GLY A 27 11.36 13.04 -13.23
C GLY A 27 10.89 14.31 -12.52
N GLU A 28 10.88 15.41 -13.25
CA GLU A 28 10.41 16.69 -12.72
C GLU A 28 8.90 16.67 -12.43
N LYS A 29 8.50 17.29 -11.32
CA LYS A 29 7.10 17.46 -10.95
C LYS A 29 6.52 18.62 -11.76
N THR A 30 5.47 18.35 -12.54
CA THR A 30 4.74 19.35 -13.33
C THR A 30 3.31 19.42 -12.84
N THR A 31 2.67 20.59 -12.85
CA THR A 31 1.29 20.70 -12.39
C THR A 31 0.35 19.88 -13.27
N ILE A 32 -0.34 18.91 -12.68
CA ILE A 32 -1.35 18.08 -13.36
C ILE A 32 -2.72 18.49 -12.85
N ARG A 33 -3.57 18.98 -13.76
CA ARG A 33 -4.97 19.36 -13.46
C ARG A 33 -5.93 18.48 -14.22
N ILE A 34 -6.97 18.01 -13.53
CA ILE A 34 -8.11 17.33 -14.11
C ILE A 34 -9.37 18.09 -13.72
N ARG A 35 -10.10 18.64 -14.71
CA ARG A 35 -11.39 19.33 -14.47
C ARG A 35 -11.33 20.36 -13.34
N ASN A 36 -10.31 21.21 -13.38
CA ASN A 36 -10.01 22.22 -12.37
C ASN A 36 -9.57 21.70 -10.99
N THR A 37 -9.39 20.39 -10.82
CA THR A 37 -8.80 19.81 -9.60
C THR A 37 -7.34 19.46 -9.85
N GLU A 38 -6.45 19.94 -9.00
CA GLU A 38 -5.02 19.59 -9.04
C GLU A 38 -4.81 18.21 -8.40
N ILE A 39 -4.05 17.34 -9.07
CA ILE A 39 -3.70 16.04 -8.52
C ILE A 39 -2.34 16.14 -7.85
N ASN A 40 -2.32 15.81 -6.56
CA ASN A 40 -1.12 15.89 -5.75
C ASN A 40 -0.12 14.78 -6.08
N TYR A 41 1.15 15.16 -6.07
CA TYR A 41 2.25 14.21 -6.06
C TYR A 41 2.40 13.54 -4.70
N THR A 42 2.92 12.31 -4.72
CA THR A 42 3.37 11.61 -3.53
C THR A 42 4.66 10.88 -3.81
N ASP A 43 5.54 10.78 -2.82
CA ASP A 43 6.81 10.07 -2.95
C ASP A 43 6.67 8.61 -2.48
N GLU A 44 5.61 8.30 -1.73
CA GLU A 44 5.30 6.96 -1.22
C GLU A 44 3.81 6.64 -1.35
N TYR A 45 3.46 5.43 -1.78
CA TYR A 45 2.06 5.01 -1.90
C TYR A 45 1.88 3.53 -1.58
N ILE A 46 0.81 3.17 -0.87
CA ILE A 46 0.47 1.77 -0.63
C ILE A 46 -0.45 1.30 -1.76
N TYR A 47 0.12 0.58 -2.73
CA TYR A 47 -0.63 -0.01 -3.83
C TYR A 47 -0.89 -1.49 -3.57
N LEU A 48 -2.17 -1.90 -3.54
CA LEU A 48 -2.59 -3.29 -3.30
C LEU A 48 -1.96 -3.93 -2.06
N GLY A 49 -1.70 -3.13 -1.03
CA GLY A 49 -1.09 -3.57 0.23
C GLY A 49 0.44 -3.61 0.23
N LYS A 50 1.13 -3.18 -0.84
CA LYS A 50 2.58 -3.03 -0.93
C LYS A 50 2.98 -1.56 -0.94
N LEU A 51 3.98 -1.17 -0.13
CA LEU A 51 4.56 0.17 -0.22
C LEU A 51 5.37 0.29 -1.50
N ILE A 52 5.07 1.32 -2.28
CA ILE A 52 5.80 1.76 -3.46
C ILE A 52 6.51 3.06 -3.06
N THR A 53 7.83 3.06 -3.16
CA THR A 53 8.68 4.23 -2.91
C THR A 53 9.92 4.13 -3.79
N GLN A 54 10.54 5.26 -4.10
CA GLN A 54 11.81 5.28 -4.84
C GLN A 54 13.02 5.07 -3.93
N LYS A 55 12.87 5.36 -2.63
CA LYS A 55 13.94 5.26 -1.65
C LYS A 55 13.97 3.86 -1.06
N GLU A 56 14.95 3.06 -1.48
CA GLU A 56 15.19 1.71 -0.95
C GLU A 56 13.90 0.85 -0.84
N PRO A 57 13.14 0.68 -1.94
CA PRO A 57 11.77 0.15 -1.93
C PRO A 57 11.60 -1.15 -1.14
N MET A 58 12.54 -2.07 -1.28
CA MET A 58 12.48 -3.36 -0.60
C MET A 58 12.68 -3.22 0.91
N ARG A 59 13.63 -2.39 1.33
CA ARG A 59 13.96 -2.18 2.75
C ARG A 59 12.83 -1.46 3.47
N GLU A 60 12.27 -0.41 2.88
CA GLU A 60 11.19 0.35 3.51
C GLU A 60 9.89 -0.47 3.59
N GLU A 61 9.60 -1.27 2.56
CA GLU A 61 8.46 -2.18 2.62
C GLU A 61 8.65 -3.30 3.66
N GLU A 62 9.84 -3.88 3.75
CA GLU A 62 10.17 -4.89 4.76
C GLU A 62 10.00 -4.33 6.17
N LYS A 63 10.58 -3.16 6.46
CA LYS A 63 10.41 -2.46 7.74
C LYS A 63 8.94 -2.23 8.07
N ARG A 64 8.14 -1.79 7.10
CA ARG A 64 6.70 -1.55 7.29
C ARG A 64 5.96 -2.84 7.63
N ARG A 65 6.24 -3.94 6.91
CA ARG A 65 5.62 -5.25 7.17
C ARG A 65 5.98 -5.81 8.52
N ILE A 66 7.26 -5.72 8.90
CA ILE A 66 7.74 -6.12 10.23
C ILE A 66 6.98 -5.32 11.28
N THR A 67 6.95 -4.00 11.17
CA THR A 67 6.27 -3.11 12.14
C THR A 67 4.80 -3.45 12.29
N ASN A 68 4.07 -3.62 11.18
CA ASN A 68 2.65 -3.96 11.19
C ASN A 68 2.40 -5.33 11.82
N SER A 69 3.21 -6.33 11.48
CA SER A 69 3.08 -7.70 11.99
C SER A 69 3.52 -7.82 13.46
N TRP A 70 4.43 -6.95 13.90
CA TRP A 70 4.96 -6.94 15.26
C TRP A 70 3.90 -6.61 16.30
N SER A 71 2.96 -5.72 15.97
CA SER A 71 1.82 -5.41 16.84
C SER A 71 1.01 -6.65 17.23
N LEU A 72 0.83 -7.58 16.29
CA LEU A 72 0.11 -8.85 16.49
C LEU A 72 0.98 -9.91 17.17
N ARG A 73 2.32 -9.80 17.03
CA ARG A 73 3.26 -10.69 17.71
C ARG A 73 3.21 -10.50 19.22
N GLU A 74 2.94 -9.30 19.74
CA GLU A 74 2.89 -9.09 21.20
C GLU A 74 1.84 -10.00 21.87
N ALA A 75 0.69 -10.24 21.24
CA ALA A 75 -0.31 -11.18 21.72
C ALA A 75 0.19 -12.65 21.77
N THR A 76 1.16 -13.02 20.93
CA THR A 76 1.79 -14.36 20.99
C THR A 76 2.72 -14.54 22.19
N LYS A 77 3.14 -13.45 22.85
CA LYS A 77 4.05 -13.50 24.01
C LYS A 77 3.34 -13.70 25.35
N ASP A 78 2.02 -13.51 25.39
CA ASP A 78 1.25 -13.64 26.64
C ASP A 78 1.39 -15.04 27.23
N LYS A 79 1.89 -15.16 28.46
CA LYS A 79 2.11 -16.45 29.13
C LYS A 79 0.81 -17.18 29.47
N GLN A 80 -0.31 -16.47 29.59
CA GLN A 80 -1.62 -17.05 29.92
C GLN A 80 -2.26 -17.78 28.74
N LEU A 81 -1.88 -17.41 27.51
CA LEU A 81 -2.39 -18.02 26.29
C LEU A 81 -1.76 -19.39 26.02
N HIS A 82 -2.63 -20.38 25.79
CA HIS A 82 -2.21 -21.74 25.43
C HIS A 82 -1.45 -21.76 24.09
N ILE A 83 -0.46 -22.64 23.95
CA ILE A 83 0.44 -22.68 22.78
C ILE A 83 -0.33 -22.86 21.46
N ASN A 84 -1.36 -23.70 21.44
CA ASN A 84 -2.17 -23.91 20.24
C ASN A 84 -2.84 -22.62 19.74
N ILE A 85 -3.24 -21.73 20.65
CA ILE A 85 -3.86 -20.45 20.29
C ILE A 85 -2.79 -19.51 19.72
N LYS A 86 -1.60 -19.47 20.34
CA LYS A 86 -0.46 -18.68 19.84
C LYS A 86 -0.04 -19.11 18.45
N SER A 87 0.10 -20.43 18.22
CA SER A 87 0.43 -20.98 16.91
C SER A 87 -0.63 -20.65 15.88
N LYS A 88 -1.91 -20.76 16.22
CA LYS A 88 -3.01 -20.38 15.33
C LYS A 88 -2.93 -18.89 14.97
N LEU A 89 -2.82 -18.01 15.98
CA LEU A 89 -2.70 -16.56 15.78
C LEU A 89 -1.50 -16.21 14.87
N PHE A 90 -0.33 -16.81 15.14
CA PHE A 90 0.85 -16.58 14.32
C PHE A 90 0.60 -16.99 12.86
N ASN A 91 0.10 -18.20 12.63
CA ASN A 91 -0.11 -18.74 11.28
C ASN A 91 -1.22 -18.02 10.51
N THR A 92 -2.25 -17.50 11.18
CA THR A 92 -3.38 -16.84 10.50
C THR A 92 -3.22 -15.33 10.34
N CYS A 93 -2.42 -14.69 11.19
CA CYS A 93 -2.36 -13.21 11.24
C CYS A 93 -0.95 -12.68 11.02
N VAL A 94 0.06 -13.22 11.71
CA VAL A 94 1.44 -12.71 11.63
C VAL A 94 2.13 -13.17 10.35
N LEU A 95 2.11 -14.48 10.08
CA LEU A 95 2.79 -15.06 8.93
C LEU A 95 2.23 -14.52 7.59
N PRO A 96 0.91 -14.42 7.37
CA PRO A 96 0.39 -13.86 6.12
C PRO A 96 0.73 -12.38 5.96
N GLY A 97 0.73 -11.58 7.04
CA GLY A 97 1.11 -10.16 6.99
C GLY A 97 2.56 -9.95 6.56
N LEU A 98 3.46 -10.82 7.03
CA LEU A 98 4.87 -10.84 6.64
C LEU A 98 5.08 -11.31 5.19
N MET A 99 4.38 -12.37 4.77
CA MET A 99 4.62 -13.05 3.49
C MET A 99 3.83 -12.46 2.31
N TYR A 100 2.78 -11.69 2.57
CA TYR A 100 1.96 -11.11 1.50
C TYR A 100 2.81 -10.19 0.62
N GLY A 101 2.81 -10.40 -0.70
CA GLY A 101 3.59 -9.58 -1.62
C GLY A 101 5.10 -9.90 -1.68
N CYS A 102 5.55 -11.00 -1.05
CA CYS A 102 6.90 -11.56 -1.20
C CYS A 102 7.12 -12.33 -2.52
N GLN A 103 6.24 -12.15 -3.50
CA GLN A 103 6.46 -12.67 -4.85
C GLN A 103 7.60 -11.88 -5.50
N SER A 104 8.70 -12.58 -5.75
CA SER A 104 9.86 -12.14 -6.53
C SER A 104 9.55 -12.06 -8.01
#